data_AF-R6MPQ7-F1
#
_entry.id   AF-R6MPQ7-F1
#
_cell.length_a   1.000
_cell.length_b   1.000
_cell.length_c   1.000
_cell.angle_alpha   90.00
_cell.angle_beta   90.00
_cell.angle_gamma   90.00
#
_symmetry.space_group_name_H-M   'P 1'
#
loop_
_entity.id
_entity.type
_entity.pdbx_description
1 polymer ?
#
loop_
_entity_poly.entity_id
_entity_poly.type
_entity_poly.pdbx_seq_one_letter_code
_entity_poly.pdbx_strand_id
1 'polypeptide(L)'
;MHIPTRLTEKQQPFQFDYNTLADQTVNAEAFHQLIQDHPTHIISGHMHYNLNICYNDRLMEHNTAAICGTWWCSDICLDGTPRGYGIYQVNGNQLTWKYKCIGKPNNYQARVYLPGASQEYPQAIIANVWNWDEQWKVEWMEDGKVMGEMTQFTAFDPLAEKICNKAAQTYSWIAPVKTNHLFKAIPKNPQAQISVKITDRFGHEYLQPAEDFSSTLLQLNK
;
A
#
# COMPACT_ATOMS: atom_id res chain seq x y z
N MET A 1 -18.20 -4.28 -2.08
CA MET A 1 -18.56 -4.11 -0.66
C MET A 1 -18.15 -2.70 -0.24
N HIS A 2 -18.90 -2.03 0.64
CA HIS A 2 -18.46 -0.72 1.13
C HIS A 2 -17.34 -0.90 2.17
N ILE A 3 -17.66 -1.58 3.29
CA ILE A 3 -16.73 -1.91 4.36
C ILE A 3 -16.06 -3.27 4.06
N PRO A 4 -14.75 -3.43 4.35
CA PRO A 4 -14.05 -4.69 4.18
C PRO A 4 -14.68 -5.86 4.94
N THR A 5 -14.55 -7.08 4.44
CA THR A 5 -15.01 -8.23 5.23
C THR A 5 -14.13 -8.42 6.45
N ARG A 6 -12.81 -8.47 6.24
CA ARG A 6 -11.79 -8.61 7.28
C ARG A 6 -10.50 -7.92 6.81
N LEU A 7 -9.79 -7.27 7.73
CA LEU A 7 -8.55 -6.55 7.41
C LEU A 7 -7.27 -7.35 7.71
N THR A 8 -7.44 -8.60 8.13
CA THR A 8 -6.38 -9.52 8.53
C THR A 8 -6.55 -10.85 7.82
N GLU A 9 -5.45 -11.50 7.47
CA GLU A 9 -5.47 -12.82 6.83
C GLU A 9 -6.25 -13.84 7.67
N LYS A 10 -5.98 -13.89 8.97
CA LYS A 10 -6.61 -14.82 9.91
C LYS A 10 -7.64 -14.11 10.76
N GLN A 11 -8.74 -14.81 11.04
CA GLN A 11 -9.74 -14.36 11.99
C GLN A 11 -9.08 -14.02 13.35
N GLN A 12 -9.37 -12.82 13.84
CA GLN A 12 -8.99 -12.38 15.17
C GLN A 12 -10.16 -12.57 16.13
N PRO A 13 -9.90 -12.72 17.45
CA PRO A 13 -10.95 -12.70 18.45
C PRO A 13 -11.82 -11.45 18.31
N PHE A 14 -13.13 -11.62 18.41
CA PHE A 14 -14.07 -10.49 18.34
C PHE A 14 -13.80 -9.51 19.48
N GLN A 15 -13.70 -8.23 19.13
CA GLN A 15 -13.58 -7.13 20.09
C GLN A 15 -14.78 -6.20 19.92
N PHE A 16 -15.49 -5.94 21.02
CA PHE A 16 -16.63 -5.04 21.03
C PHE A 16 -16.15 -3.60 21.29
N ASP A 17 -15.60 -2.98 20.25
CA ASP A 17 -15.16 -1.59 20.27
C ASP A 17 -15.51 -0.89 18.95
N TYR A 18 -15.56 0.44 18.97
CA TYR A 18 -16.00 1.23 17.83
C TYR A 18 -15.15 0.99 16.58
N ASN A 19 -13.83 0.89 16.71
CA ASN A 19 -12.92 0.76 15.56
C ASN A 19 -13.14 -0.59 14.89
N THR A 20 -13.17 -1.68 15.68
CA THR A 20 -13.44 -3.02 15.15
C THR A 20 -14.80 -3.11 14.42
N LEU A 21 -15.82 -2.41 14.92
CA LEU A 21 -17.15 -2.39 14.32
C LEU A 21 -17.27 -1.48 13.07
N ALA A 22 -16.42 -0.46 12.96
CA ALA A 22 -16.40 0.47 11.84
C ALA A 22 -15.53 -0.03 10.68
N ASP A 23 -14.39 -0.66 10.98
CA ASP A 23 -13.35 -0.96 9.98
C ASP A 23 -13.62 -2.24 9.18
N GLN A 24 -14.43 -3.17 9.70
CA GLN A 24 -14.69 -4.45 9.04
C GLN A 24 -16.04 -5.06 9.43
N THR A 25 -16.55 -6.00 8.62
CA THR A 25 -17.82 -6.68 8.90
C THR A 25 -17.71 -7.66 10.07
N VAL A 26 -18.67 -7.64 11.00
CA VAL A 26 -18.67 -8.51 12.18
C VAL A 26 -18.95 -9.98 11.90
N ASN A 27 -19.63 -10.28 10.79
CA ASN A 27 -20.02 -11.64 10.38
C ASN A 27 -19.22 -12.15 9.18
N ALA A 28 -18.00 -11.64 8.98
CA ALA A 28 -17.13 -11.96 7.86
C ALA A 28 -16.96 -13.48 7.65
N GLU A 29 -16.75 -14.23 8.73
CA GLU A 29 -16.49 -15.67 8.66
C GLU A 29 -17.70 -16.46 8.15
N ALA A 30 -18.91 -16.09 8.57
CA ALA A 30 -20.13 -16.70 8.05
C ALA A 30 -20.27 -16.45 6.54
N PHE A 31 -19.92 -15.23 6.08
CA PHE A 31 -19.91 -14.92 4.66
C PHE A 31 -18.82 -15.72 3.91
N HIS A 32 -17.60 -15.80 4.44
CA HIS A 32 -16.49 -16.58 3.84
C HIS A 32 -16.86 -18.07 3.72
N GLN A 33 -17.52 -18.64 4.72
CA GLN A 33 -18.01 -20.03 4.69
C GLN A 33 -19.06 -20.28 3.61
N LEU A 34 -19.93 -19.31 3.33
CA LEU A 34 -20.94 -19.44 2.26
C LEU A 34 -20.32 -19.50 0.86
N ILE A 35 -19.12 -18.95 0.68
CA ILE A 35 -18.44 -18.85 -0.61
C ILE A 35 -17.19 -19.74 -0.72
N GLN A 36 -16.91 -20.57 0.29
CA GLN A 36 -15.64 -21.32 0.42
C GLN A 36 -15.32 -22.25 -0.76
N ASP A 37 -16.35 -22.75 -1.45
CA ASP A 37 -16.22 -23.66 -2.59
C ASP A 37 -16.01 -22.93 -3.93
N HIS A 38 -15.96 -21.60 -3.92
CA HIS A 38 -15.82 -20.78 -5.11
C HIS A 38 -14.58 -19.87 -5.01
N PRO A 39 -13.64 -19.93 -5.98
CA PRO A 39 -12.60 -18.92 -6.12
C PRO A 39 -13.23 -17.53 -6.21
N THR A 40 -12.94 -16.67 -5.25
CA THR A 40 -13.65 -15.40 -5.06
C THR A 40 -12.66 -14.28 -4.76
N HIS A 41 -12.86 -13.16 -5.45
CA HIS A 41 -12.24 -11.88 -5.12
C HIS A 41 -13.28 -10.93 -4.58
N ILE A 42 -13.05 -10.40 -3.38
CA ILE A 42 -13.89 -9.38 -2.75
C ILE A 42 -13.27 -8.02 -3.08
N ILE A 43 -14.07 -7.09 -3.58
CA ILE A 43 -13.64 -5.70 -3.79
C ILE A 43 -14.32 -4.84 -2.72
N SER A 44 -13.52 -4.17 -1.90
CA SER A 44 -13.97 -3.31 -0.80
C SER A 44 -13.31 -1.93 -0.84
N GLY A 45 -13.77 -1.04 0.04
CA GLY A 45 -13.25 0.33 0.19
C GLY A 45 -13.42 0.78 1.65
N HIS A 46 -13.99 1.96 1.86
CA HIS A 46 -14.20 2.58 3.18
C HIS A 46 -12.93 3.03 3.92
N MET A 47 -11.80 2.33 3.76
CA MET A 47 -10.65 2.51 4.64
C MET A 47 -9.70 3.66 4.33
N HIS A 48 -9.80 4.29 3.15
CA HIS A 48 -8.86 5.34 2.73
C HIS A 48 -7.38 4.90 2.74
N TYR A 49 -7.11 3.66 2.36
CA TYR A 49 -5.79 3.09 2.05
C TYR A 49 -5.94 1.94 1.05
N ASN A 50 -4.85 1.46 0.45
CA ASN A 50 -4.87 0.33 -0.48
C ASN A 50 -4.29 -0.92 0.17
N LEU A 51 -5.02 -2.03 0.15
CA LEU A 51 -4.60 -3.27 0.80
C LEU A 51 -5.13 -4.49 0.06
N ASN A 52 -4.24 -5.45 -0.17
CA ASN A 52 -4.56 -6.79 -0.65
C ASN A 52 -4.45 -7.77 0.52
N ILE A 53 -5.52 -8.51 0.81
CA ILE A 53 -5.54 -9.57 1.82
C ILE A 53 -5.75 -10.92 1.12
N CYS A 54 -4.74 -11.79 1.15
CA CYS A 54 -4.89 -13.18 0.71
C CYS A 54 -5.32 -14.01 1.91
N TYR A 55 -6.58 -14.43 2.00
CA TYR A 55 -7.04 -15.24 3.14
C TYR A 55 -6.67 -16.72 2.99
N ASN A 56 -6.65 -17.20 1.75
CA ASN A 56 -6.22 -18.54 1.34
C ASN A 56 -6.10 -18.58 -0.20
N ASP A 57 -5.76 -19.74 -0.76
CA ASP A 57 -5.56 -19.95 -2.21
C ASP A 57 -6.79 -19.62 -3.09
N ARG A 58 -7.99 -19.51 -2.51
CA ARG A 58 -9.25 -19.28 -3.23
C ARG A 58 -9.93 -17.97 -2.90
N LEU A 59 -9.56 -17.31 -1.80
CA LEU A 59 -10.25 -16.12 -1.33
C LEU A 59 -9.27 -14.97 -1.09
N MET A 60 -9.47 -13.90 -1.85
CA MET A 60 -8.69 -12.68 -1.73
C MET A 60 -9.61 -11.47 -1.63
N GLU A 61 -9.20 -10.48 -0.85
CA GLU A 61 -9.88 -9.20 -0.77
C GLU A 61 -8.97 -8.04 -1.17
N HIS A 62 -9.53 -7.12 -1.94
CA HIS A 62 -8.89 -5.91 -2.43
C HIS A 62 -9.62 -4.71 -1.84
N ASN A 63 -9.10 -4.17 -0.74
CA ASN A 63 -9.52 -2.88 -0.25
C ASN A 63 -8.83 -1.80 -1.09
N THR A 64 -9.60 -1.10 -1.92
CA THR A 64 -9.09 -0.14 -2.88
C THR A 64 -8.97 1.25 -2.24
N ALA A 65 -7.84 1.91 -2.46
CA ALA A 65 -7.62 3.28 -2.00
C ALA A 65 -8.72 4.25 -2.44
N ALA A 66 -9.00 5.24 -1.59
CA ALA A 66 -10.09 6.19 -1.81
C ALA A 66 -9.72 7.23 -2.88
N ILE A 67 -10.65 7.51 -3.80
CA ILE A 67 -10.49 8.55 -4.82
C ILE A 67 -10.29 9.94 -4.20
N CYS A 68 -10.85 10.18 -3.01
CA CYS A 68 -10.66 11.43 -2.28
C CYS A 68 -9.35 11.48 -1.46
N GLY A 69 -8.52 10.44 -1.47
CA GLY A 69 -7.31 10.37 -0.65
C GLY A 69 -7.64 10.53 0.83
N THR A 70 -6.86 11.34 1.55
CA THR A 70 -7.16 11.80 2.90
C THR A 70 -8.27 12.87 2.88
N TRP A 71 -9.51 12.48 2.58
CA TRP A 71 -10.72 13.34 2.56
C TRP A 71 -10.55 14.70 1.86
N TRP A 72 -9.91 14.70 0.69
CA TRP A 72 -9.57 15.88 -0.11
C TRP A 72 -8.57 16.84 0.55
N CYS A 73 -8.02 16.50 1.71
CA CYS A 73 -6.88 17.21 2.31
C CYS A 73 -5.55 16.89 1.60
N SER A 74 -5.49 15.81 0.82
CA SER A 74 -4.29 15.41 0.08
C SER A 74 -4.57 14.46 -1.09
N ASP A 75 -3.57 14.35 -1.96
CA ASP A 75 -3.53 13.48 -3.13
C ASP A 75 -3.06 12.04 -2.83
N ILE A 76 -2.79 11.75 -1.56
CA ILE A 76 -2.48 10.41 -1.07
C ILE A 76 -3.48 9.99 0.01
N CYS A 77 -3.58 8.68 0.23
CA CYS A 77 -4.33 8.00 1.26
C CYS A 77 -3.54 7.94 2.59
N LEU A 78 -4.17 7.39 3.63
CA LEU A 78 -3.60 7.34 4.99
C LEU A 78 -2.36 6.46 5.11
N ASP A 79 -2.15 5.54 4.17
CA ASP A 79 -1.01 4.64 4.01
C ASP A 79 0.07 5.19 3.06
N GLY A 80 -0.15 6.37 2.48
CA GLY A 80 0.75 7.00 1.51
C GLY A 80 0.51 6.64 0.05
N THR A 81 -0.45 5.74 -0.22
CA THR A 81 -0.87 5.35 -1.58
C THR A 81 -1.49 6.53 -2.30
N PRO A 82 -1.06 6.90 -3.53
CA PRO A 82 -1.72 7.93 -4.31
C PRO A 82 -3.18 7.57 -4.63
N ARG A 83 -4.04 8.57 -4.79
CA ARG A 83 -5.43 8.38 -5.29
C ARG A 83 -5.42 7.61 -6.62
N GLY A 84 -6.38 6.70 -6.79
CA GLY A 84 -6.37 5.77 -7.90
C GLY A 84 -7.57 4.84 -7.94
N TYR A 85 -7.47 3.82 -8.77
CA TYR A 85 -8.50 2.79 -8.93
C TYR A 85 -7.85 1.45 -9.30
N GLY A 86 -8.50 0.35 -8.89
CA GLY A 86 -8.16 -0.98 -9.35
C GLY A 86 -8.68 -1.24 -10.77
N ILE A 87 -7.86 -1.83 -11.62
CA ILE A 87 -8.26 -2.34 -12.93
C ILE A 87 -8.22 -3.86 -12.84
N TYR A 88 -9.39 -4.48 -13.00
CA TYR A 88 -9.56 -5.93 -12.95
C TYR A 88 -9.87 -6.44 -14.35
N GLN A 89 -9.12 -7.41 -14.83
CA GLN A 89 -9.33 -8.03 -16.14
C GLN A 89 -9.73 -9.49 -15.94
N VAL A 90 -10.90 -9.84 -16.45
CA VAL A 90 -11.48 -11.18 -16.35
C VAL A 90 -11.28 -11.90 -17.66
N ASN A 91 -10.66 -13.08 -17.62
CA ASN A 91 -10.57 -13.99 -18.75
C ASN A 91 -11.08 -15.38 -18.32
N GLY A 92 -12.34 -15.67 -18.63
CA GLY A 92 -13.00 -16.89 -18.14
C GLY A 92 -13.05 -16.90 -16.62
N ASN A 93 -12.37 -17.86 -15.99
CA ASN A 93 -12.24 -18.00 -14.54
C ASN A 93 -10.93 -17.40 -13.97
N GLN A 94 -10.11 -16.75 -14.80
CA GLN A 94 -8.88 -16.11 -14.37
C GLN A 94 -9.09 -14.61 -14.19
N LEU A 95 -8.55 -14.07 -13.09
CA LEU A 95 -8.55 -12.65 -12.79
C LEU A 95 -7.11 -12.14 -12.71
N THR A 96 -6.82 -11.06 -13.42
CA THR A 96 -5.62 -10.25 -13.20
C THR A 96 -6.04 -8.86 -12.72
N TRP A 97 -5.18 -8.20 -11.95
CA TRP A 97 -5.47 -6.87 -11.45
C TRP A 97 -4.22 -5.99 -11.39
N LYS A 98 -4.45 -4.68 -11.44
CA LYS A 98 -3.42 -3.66 -11.21
C LYS A 98 -4.03 -2.43 -10.56
N TYR A 99 -3.23 -1.70 -9.80
CA TYR A 99 -3.62 -0.39 -9.30
C TYR A 99 -3.15 0.71 -10.25
N LYS A 100 -4.04 1.66 -10.56
CA LYS A 100 -3.75 2.80 -11.42
C LYS A 100 -3.88 4.11 -10.64
N CYS A 101 -2.74 4.74 -10.36
CA CYS A 101 -2.68 6.07 -9.78
C CYS A 101 -3.23 7.13 -10.76
N ILE A 102 -4.05 8.07 -10.30
CA ILE A 102 -4.55 9.20 -11.08
C ILE A 102 -3.38 10.15 -11.40
N GLY A 103 -3.32 10.66 -12.63
CA GLY A 103 -2.29 11.63 -13.05
C GLY A 103 -0.87 11.07 -13.17
N LYS A 104 -0.65 9.77 -12.96
CA LYS A 104 0.66 9.10 -13.06
C LYS A 104 0.66 8.05 -14.17
N PRO A 105 1.81 7.66 -14.74
CA PRO A 105 1.87 6.59 -15.73
C PRO A 105 1.47 5.22 -15.13
N ASN A 106 1.10 4.25 -15.98
CA ASN A 106 0.67 2.91 -15.54
C ASN A 106 1.72 2.17 -14.71
N ASN A 107 2.99 2.43 -14.96
CA ASN A 107 4.10 1.79 -14.28
C ASN A 107 4.45 2.43 -12.93
N TYR A 108 3.73 3.47 -12.47
CA TYR A 108 3.95 4.10 -11.16
C TYR A 108 3.33 3.29 -10.01
N GLN A 109 4.07 2.29 -9.52
CA GLN A 109 3.63 1.28 -8.55
C GLN A 109 4.27 1.41 -7.16
N ALA A 110 5.21 2.35 -6.99
CA ALA A 110 5.75 2.67 -5.67
C ALA A 110 6.30 4.09 -5.61
N ARG A 111 6.52 4.58 -4.40
CA ARG A 111 7.41 5.72 -4.13
C ARG A 111 8.57 5.21 -3.30
N VAL A 112 9.76 5.62 -3.70
CA VAL A 112 11.01 5.22 -3.09
C VAL A 112 11.66 6.45 -2.50
N TYR A 113 11.96 6.39 -1.21
CA TYR A 113 12.59 7.45 -0.46
C TYR A 113 14.06 7.12 -0.22
N LEU A 114 14.92 8.11 -0.40
CA LEU A 114 16.32 8.04 0.02
C LEU A 114 16.46 7.99 1.56
N PRO A 115 17.64 7.59 2.08
CA PRO A 115 17.94 7.66 3.51
C PRO A 115 17.64 9.04 4.09
N GLY A 116 17.18 9.06 5.35
CA GLY A 116 16.75 10.26 6.07
C GLY A 116 15.24 10.54 6.00
N ALA A 117 14.48 9.79 5.20
CA ALA A 117 13.02 9.97 5.13
C ALA A 117 12.27 9.42 6.35
N SER A 118 12.72 8.28 6.90
CA SER A 118 12.16 7.68 8.11
C SER A 118 12.99 8.05 9.34
N GLN A 119 12.33 8.48 10.42
CA GLN A 119 13.01 8.69 11.70
C GLN A 119 13.40 7.37 12.37
N GLU A 120 12.61 6.32 12.17
CA GLU A 120 12.87 4.98 12.72
C GLU A 120 14.03 4.29 11.99
N TYR A 121 14.16 4.52 10.68
CA TYR A 121 15.20 3.93 9.84
C TYR A 121 15.95 4.99 9.03
N PRO A 122 16.74 5.86 9.68
CA PRO A 122 17.35 7.03 9.04
C PRO A 122 18.41 6.66 7.99
N GLN A 123 19.00 5.48 8.06
CA GLN A 123 20.00 5.00 7.10
C GLN A 123 19.41 4.17 5.95
N ALA A 124 18.11 3.86 5.99
CA ALA A 124 17.50 2.97 5.03
C ALA A 124 16.85 3.73 3.88
N ILE A 125 16.94 3.16 2.68
CA ILE A 125 15.97 3.46 1.62
C ILE A 125 14.63 2.84 2.03
N ILE A 126 13.54 3.56 1.83
CA ILE A 126 12.19 3.09 2.13
C ILE A 126 11.39 3.07 0.83
N ALA A 127 10.74 1.97 0.49
CA ALA A 127 9.83 1.89 -0.64
C ALA A 127 8.42 1.55 -0.18
N ASN A 128 7.44 2.33 -0.62
CA ASN A 128 6.03 2.07 -0.39
C ASN A 128 5.41 1.54 -1.69
N VAL A 129 5.00 0.27 -1.72
CA VAL A 129 4.59 -0.49 -2.92
C VAL A 129 3.09 -0.79 -2.87
N TRP A 130 2.26 0.14 -3.32
CA TRP A 130 0.83 0.22 -2.97
C TRP A 130 -0.02 -1.04 -3.18
N ASN A 131 0.17 -1.72 -4.30
CA ASN A 131 -0.65 -2.88 -4.70
C ASN A 131 0.03 -4.21 -4.36
N TRP A 132 1.02 -4.18 -3.47
CA TRP A 132 1.77 -5.36 -3.05
C TRP A 132 0.86 -6.44 -2.46
N ASP A 133 1.29 -7.67 -2.68
CA ASP A 133 0.85 -8.85 -1.97
C ASP A 133 2.05 -9.81 -1.87
N GLU A 134 1.93 -10.87 -1.06
CA GLU A 134 3.06 -11.74 -0.72
C GLU A 134 3.75 -12.46 -1.89
N GLN A 135 3.12 -12.51 -3.07
CA GLN A 135 3.72 -13.12 -4.27
C GLN A 135 4.59 -12.13 -5.06
N TRP A 136 4.61 -10.85 -4.68
CA TRP A 136 5.43 -9.83 -5.34
C TRP A 136 6.86 -9.87 -4.84
N LYS A 137 7.81 -9.60 -5.75
CA LYS A 137 9.22 -9.46 -5.44
C LYS A 137 9.64 -8.00 -5.46
N VAL A 138 10.35 -7.55 -4.43
CA VAL A 138 10.84 -6.16 -4.32
C VAL A 138 12.35 -6.17 -4.12
N GLU A 139 13.07 -5.72 -5.15
CA GLU A 139 14.54 -5.69 -5.19
C GLU A 139 15.03 -4.25 -5.28
N TRP A 140 16.17 -3.96 -4.66
CA TRP A 140 16.79 -2.64 -4.74
C TRP A 140 18.07 -2.68 -5.57
N MET A 141 18.39 -1.53 -6.16
CA MET A 141 19.46 -1.38 -7.13
C MET A 141 20.34 -0.18 -6.79
N GLU A 142 21.64 -0.34 -7.00
CA GLU A 142 22.65 0.74 -6.99
C GLU A 142 23.25 0.85 -8.38
N ASP A 143 23.19 2.05 -8.98
CA ASP A 143 23.79 2.34 -10.30
C ASP A 143 23.38 1.32 -11.39
N GLY A 144 22.12 0.88 -11.34
CA GLY A 144 21.56 -0.10 -12.29
C GLY A 144 21.87 -1.57 -11.98
N LYS A 145 22.59 -1.88 -10.89
CA LYS A 145 22.89 -3.24 -10.46
C LYS A 145 21.95 -3.69 -9.33
N VAL A 146 21.34 -4.88 -9.47
CA VAL A 146 20.55 -5.49 -8.39
C VAL A 146 21.45 -5.84 -7.20
N MET A 147 21.07 -5.35 -6.03
CA MET A 147 21.85 -5.51 -4.79
C MET A 147 21.23 -6.52 -3.82
N GLY A 148 19.94 -6.85 -4.00
CA GLY A 148 19.23 -7.87 -3.25
C GLY A 148 17.75 -7.55 -3.09
N GLU A 149 17.02 -8.44 -2.43
CA GLU A 149 15.65 -8.21 -2.01
C GLU A 149 15.59 -7.25 -0.82
N MET A 150 14.55 -6.41 -0.79
CA MET A 150 14.29 -5.51 0.34
C MET A 150 13.54 -6.24 1.44
N THR A 151 13.76 -5.85 2.69
CA THR A 151 13.03 -6.40 3.83
C THR A 151 11.67 -5.71 3.99
N GLN A 152 10.58 -6.47 3.89
CA GLN A 152 9.23 -5.99 4.18
C GLN A 152 9.11 -5.63 5.67
N PHE A 153 8.37 -4.58 5.98
CA PHE A 153 8.04 -4.22 7.36
C PHE A 153 6.72 -3.43 7.42
N THR A 154 6.12 -3.37 8.61
CA THR A 154 4.90 -2.61 8.86
C THR A 154 5.20 -1.33 9.65
N ALA A 155 4.96 -0.17 9.03
CA ALA A 155 5.13 1.13 9.67
C ALA A 155 4.24 2.18 9.00
N PHE A 156 4.33 3.44 9.43
CA PHE A 156 3.73 4.57 8.73
C PHE A 156 4.57 4.94 7.51
N ASP A 157 3.92 5.25 6.40
CA ASP A 157 4.60 5.87 5.26
C ASP A 157 5.11 7.28 5.66
N PRO A 158 6.37 7.63 5.37
CA PRO A 158 6.94 8.92 5.75
C PRO A 158 6.12 10.12 5.28
N LEU A 159 5.57 10.07 4.07
CA LEU A 159 4.81 11.17 3.51
C LEU A 159 3.41 11.25 4.14
N ALA A 160 2.75 10.12 4.28
CA ALA A 160 1.45 10.02 4.94
C ALA A 160 1.48 10.57 6.36
N GLU A 161 2.53 10.25 7.13
CA GLU A 161 2.71 10.75 8.48
C GLU A 161 2.74 12.28 8.51
N LYS A 162 3.56 12.91 7.66
CA LYS A 162 3.65 14.38 7.58
C LYS A 162 2.35 15.03 7.15
N ILE A 163 1.69 14.49 6.14
CA ILE A 163 0.45 15.04 5.60
C ILE A 163 -0.68 14.91 6.61
N CYS A 164 -0.85 13.73 7.23
CA CYS A 164 -1.89 13.50 8.21
C CYS A 164 -1.66 14.36 9.46
N ASN A 165 -0.43 14.50 9.94
CA ASN A 165 -0.11 15.39 11.06
C ASN A 165 -0.42 16.87 10.76
N LYS A 166 -0.22 17.32 9.52
CA LYS A 166 -0.63 18.66 9.08
C LYS A 166 -2.16 18.78 9.04
N ALA A 167 -2.85 17.82 8.43
CA ALA A 167 -4.30 17.80 8.32
C ALA A 167 -4.99 17.72 9.70
N ALA A 168 -4.39 17.00 10.65
CA ALA A 168 -4.86 16.85 12.03
C ALA A 168 -4.98 18.19 12.78
N GLN A 169 -4.24 19.21 12.37
CA GLN A 169 -4.35 20.57 12.93
C GLN A 169 -5.69 21.23 12.62
N THR A 170 -6.36 20.81 11.55
CA THR A 170 -7.71 21.25 11.17
C THR A 170 -8.77 20.21 11.51
N TYR A 171 -8.45 18.93 11.29
CA TYR A 171 -9.36 17.80 11.46
C TYR A 171 -8.71 16.74 12.36
N SER A 172 -8.91 16.88 13.67
CA SER A 172 -8.21 16.09 14.71
C SER A 172 -8.38 14.56 14.61
N TRP A 173 -9.36 14.09 13.84
CA TRP A 173 -9.64 12.67 13.61
C TRP A 173 -8.82 12.08 12.44
N ILE A 174 -8.10 12.90 11.66
CA ILE A 174 -7.20 12.42 10.60
C ILE A 174 -5.88 11.96 11.21
N ALA A 175 -5.52 10.70 10.96
CA ALA A 175 -4.25 10.11 11.37
C ALA A 175 -3.71 9.19 10.27
N PRO A 176 -2.37 9.05 10.14
CA PRO A 176 -1.81 8.07 9.23
C PRO A 176 -2.11 6.65 9.72
N VAL A 177 -2.14 5.67 8.82
CA VAL A 177 -2.28 4.26 9.17
C VAL A 177 -1.00 3.51 8.87
N LYS A 178 -0.70 2.50 9.70
CA LYS A 178 0.40 1.59 9.40
C LYS A 178 0.02 0.73 8.22
N THR A 179 0.98 0.47 7.35
CA THR A 179 0.78 -0.39 6.18
C THR A 179 1.86 -1.45 6.08
N ASN A 180 1.49 -2.61 5.54
CA ASN A 180 2.38 -3.76 5.36
C ASN A 180 3.08 -3.77 3.99
N HIS A 181 2.84 -2.79 3.13
CA HIS A 181 3.51 -2.70 1.84
C HIS A 181 4.73 -1.76 1.83
N LEU A 182 5.41 -1.63 2.98
CA LEU A 182 6.68 -0.93 3.09
C LEU A 182 7.86 -1.90 3.05
N PHE A 183 8.93 -1.46 2.39
CA PHE A 183 10.16 -2.22 2.20
C PHE A 183 11.36 -1.35 2.54
N LYS A 184 12.38 -1.95 3.16
CA LYS A 184 13.62 -1.24 3.50
C LYS A 184 14.86 -2.00 3.07
N ALA A 185 15.90 -1.25 2.73
CA ALA A 185 17.26 -1.76 2.56
C ALA A 185 18.27 -0.66 2.93
N ILE A 186 19.50 -1.04 3.25
CA ILE A 186 20.57 -0.09 3.56
C ILE A 186 21.50 -0.03 2.35
N PRO A 187 21.61 1.12 1.67
CA PRO A 187 22.54 1.27 0.55
C PRO A 187 23.98 1.11 1.03
N LYS A 188 24.83 0.51 0.19
CA LYS A 188 26.27 0.40 0.43
C LYS A 188 26.99 1.68 0.02
N ASN A 189 26.55 2.30 -1.07
CA ASN A 189 27.09 3.57 -1.55
C ASN A 189 26.02 4.68 -1.42
N PRO A 190 26.16 5.60 -0.45
CA PRO A 190 25.21 6.71 -0.27
C PRO A 190 25.12 7.68 -1.47
N GLN A 191 26.07 7.63 -2.40
CA GLN A 191 26.11 8.46 -3.60
C GLN A 191 25.61 7.74 -4.86
N ALA A 192 25.28 6.45 -4.76
CA ALA A 192 24.77 5.70 -5.90
C ALA A 192 23.39 6.20 -6.32
N GLN A 193 23.07 6.06 -7.61
CA GLN A 193 21.69 6.19 -8.05
C GLN A 193 20.89 4.99 -7.57
N ILE A 194 19.97 5.25 -6.64
CA ILE A 194 19.09 4.23 -6.07
C ILE A 194 17.82 4.10 -6.90
N SER A 195 17.44 2.85 -7.17
CA SER A 195 16.11 2.50 -7.69
C SER A 195 15.62 1.19 -7.09
N VAL A 196 14.32 0.94 -7.21
CA VAL A 196 13.68 -0.30 -6.77
C VAL A 196 13.03 -0.96 -7.97
N LYS A 197 13.36 -2.22 -8.20
CA LYS A 197 12.73 -3.10 -9.18
C LYS A 197 11.65 -3.91 -8.46
N ILE A 198 10.42 -3.78 -8.94
CA ILE A 198 9.24 -4.47 -8.40
C ILE A 198 8.75 -5.43 -9.47
N THR A 199 8.55 -6.69 -9.10
CA THR A 199 7.93 -7.69 -9.98
C THR A 199 6.62 -8.11 -9.33
N ASP A 200 5.50 -7.87 -10.01
CA ASP A 200 4.19 -8.29 -9.51
C ASP A 200 3.96 -9.80 -9.66
N ARG A 201 2.91 -10.31 -9.02
CA ARG A 201 2.54 -11.73 -9.07
C ARG A 201 2.25 -12.26 -10.49
N PHE A 202 2.06 -11.38 -11.46
CA PHE A 202 1.81 -11.73 -12.86
C PHE A 202 3.07 -11.64 -13.72
N GLY A 203 4.21 -11.29 -13.12
CA GLY A 203 5.51 -11.17 -13.79
C GLY A 203 5.74 -9.81 -14.48
N HIS A 204 4.90 -8.79 -14.26
CA HIS A 204 5.21 -7.46 -14.77
C HIS A 204 6.27 -6.78 -13.90
N GLU A 205 7.23 -6.15 -14.56
CA GLU A 205 8.32 -5.44 -13.90
C GLU A 205 8.11 -3.92 -13.93
N TYR A 206 8.38 -3.27 -12.81
CA TYR A 206 8.32 -1.83 -12.64
C TYR A 206 9.63 -1.34 -12.01
N LEU A 207 10.20 -0.27 -12.55
CA LEU A 207 11.39 0.37 -11.99
C LEU A 207 11.01 1.74 -11.43
N GLN A 208 11.26 1.95 -10.14
CA GLN A 208 11.04 3.25 -9.48
C GLN A 208 12.34 3.86 -9.01
N PRO A 209 12.71 5.05 -9.48
CA PRO A 209 13.86 5.76 -8.93
C PRO A 209 13.56 6.25 -7.51
N ALA A 210 14.60 6.34 -6.68
CA ALA A 210 14.50 6.99 -5.39
C ALA A 210 14.40 8.51 -5.54
N GLU A 211 13.57 9.13 -4.73
CA GLU A 211 13.37 10.57 -4.67
C GLU A 211 13.87 11.13 -3.33
N ASP A 212 14.41 12.35 -3.35
CA ASP A 212 14.72 13.08 -2.13
C ASP A 212 13.42 13.53 -1.46
N PHE A 213 13.20 13.05 -0.24
CA PHE A 213 11.99 13.34 0.51
C PHE A 213 11.76 14.84 0.78
N SER A 214 12.82 15.63 0.89
CA SER A 214 12.71 17.08 1.04
C SER A 214 12.08 17.73 -0.21
N SER A 215 12.45 17.23 -1.39
CA SER A 215 11.89 17.67 -2.67
C SER A 215 10.41 17.31 -2.80
N THR A 216 9.99 16.14 -2.30
CA THR A 216 8.60 15.70 -2.28
C THR A 216 7.72 16.64 -1.45
N LEU A 217 8.22 17.15 -0.32
CA LEU A 217 7.49 18.09 0.54
C LEU A 217 7.35 19.49 -0.07
N LEU A 218 8.37 19.95 -0.79
CA LEU A 218 8.33 21.25 -1.48
C LEU A 218 7.26 21.29 -2.57
N GLN A 219 6.96 20.16 -3.21
CA GLN A 219 5.88 20.07 -4.21
C GLN A 219 4.48 20.14 -3.59
N LEU A 220 4.33 19.79 -2.31
CA LEU A 220 3.03 19.76 -1.61
C LEU A 220 2.68 21.08 -0.89
N ASN A 221 3.63 22.01 -0.80
CA ASN A 221 3.42 23.32 -0.21
C ASN A 221 3.19 24.43 -1.25
N LYS A 222 3.05 24.07 -2.53
CA LYS A 222 2.61 24.94 -3.63
C LYS A 222 1.14 24.66 -3.94
#